data_AF-A0A2V9WL89-F1
#
_entry.id   AF-A0A2V9WL89-F1
#
_cell.length_a   1.000
_cell.length_b   1.000
_cell.length_c   1.000
_cell.angle_alpha   90.00
_cell.angle_beta   90.00
_cell.angle_gamma   90.00
#
_symmetry.space_group_name_H-M   'P 1'
#
loop_
_entity.id
_entity.type
_entity.pdbx_description
1 polymer ?
#
loop_
_entity_poly.entity_id
_entity_poly.type
_entity_poly.pdbx_seq_one_letter_code
_entity_poly.pdbx_strand_id
1 'polypeptide(L)'
;MECVIGGYTEPEGSREHFGSLVLGLYDKQGRLIHVGQAGTGFDQKGLREMWARLKELETNQNPFYSGVEALRKVHFVKPELVAEIKFSEWTHETHEGGPKLRAPVFLGLRHDVT
;
A
#
# COMPACT_ATOMS: atom_id res chain seq x y z
N MET A 1 12.86 0.52 -0.36
CA MET A 1 12.28 1.42 -1.39
C MET A 1 11.13 2.16 -0.76
N GLU A 2 10.93 3.42 -1.13
CA GLU A 2 9.83 4.23 -0.60
C GLU A 2 8.60 4.07 -1.50
N CYS A 3 7.46 3.75 -0.90
CA CYS A 3 6.19 3.62 -1.59
C CYS A 3 5.12 4.44 -0.89
N VAL A 4 4.25 5.06 -1.67
CA VAL A 4 3.10 5.79 -1.15
C VAL A 4 2.01 4.79 -0.80
N ILE A 5 1.36 4.96 0.35
CA ILE A 5 0.18 4.18 0.73
C ILE A 5 -1.05 4.86 0.13
N GLY A 6 -1.75 4.17 -0.77
CA GLY A 6 -2.99 4.66 -1.37
C GLY A 6 -4.24 3.93 -0.88
N GLY A 7 -4.08 2.90 -0.04
CA GLY A 7 -5.20 2.18 0.54
C GLY A 7 -4.79 1.01 1.41
N TYR A 8 -5.78 0.23 1.82
CA TYR A 8 -5.59 -1.04 2.51
C TYR A 8 -6.68 -2.03 2.12
N THR A 9 -6.42 -3.33 2.31
CA THR A 9 -7.41 -4.39 2.08
C THR A 9 -8.10 -4.82 3.38
N GLU A 10 -9.33 -5.32 3.27
CA GLU A 10 -10.01 -5.98 4.41
C GLU A 10 -9.15 -7.11 5.00
N PRO A 11 -9.16 -7.30 6.32
CA PRO A 11 -8.40 -8.38 6.97
C PRO A 11 -8.97 -9.76 6.63
N GLU A 12 -8.18 -10.80 6.88
CA GLU A 12 -8.56 -12.20 6.66
C GLU A 12 -8.24 -13.07 7.88
N GLY A 13 -9.08 -14.06 8.14
CA GLY A 13 -8.91 -15.01 9.24
C GLY A 13 -8.98 -14.31 10.60
N SER A 14 -7.99 -14.56 11.46
CA SER A 14 -7.88 -13.97 12.79
C SER A 14 -7.19 -12.59 12.80
N ARG A 15 -6.82 -12.06 11.63
CA ARG A 15 -6.14 -10.76 11.56
C ARG A 15 -7.13 -9.65 11.87
N GLU A 16 -6.73 -8.74 12.74
CA GLU A 16 -7.50 -7.54 13.05
C GLU A 16 -7.01 -6.35 12.19
N HIS A 17 -7.84 -5.31 12.09
CA HIS A 17 -7.58 -4.05 11.38
C HIS A 17 -7.59 -4.13 9.85
N PHE A 18 -6.51 -4.59 9.22
CA PHE A 18 -6.36 -4.62 7.76
C PHE A 18 -5.52 -5.80 7.31
N GLY A 19 -5.76 -6.28 6.08
CA GLY A 19 -5.03 -7.40 5.47
C GLY A 19 -3.65 -6.99 4.95
N SER A 20 -3.61 -5.97 4.10
CA SER A 20 -2.40 -5.44 3.48
C SER A 20 -2.51 -3.95 3.19
N LEU A 21 -1.38 -3.25 3.18
CA LEU A 21 -1.27 -1.91 2.60
C LEU A 21 -1.25 -2.02 1.08
N VAL A 22 -1.98 -1.14 0.40
CA VAL A 22 -1.95 -0.99 -1.06
C VAL A 22 -0.95 0.11 -1.42
N LEU A 23 0.09 -0.26 -2.17
CA LEU A 23 1.27 0.56 -2.42
C LEU A 23 1.26 1.15 -3.82
N GLY A 24 1.74 2.39 -3.95
CA GLY A 24 1.93 3.05 -5.22
C GLY A 24 3.27 3.78 -5.35
N LEU A 25 3.64 4.04 -6.61
CA LEU A 25 4.72 4.96 -6.98
C LEU A 25 4.18 6.01 -7.93
N TYR A 26 4.64 7.24 -7.78
CA TYR A 26 4.36 8.29 -8.74
C TYR A 26 5.19 8.08 -10.01
N ASP A 27 4.53 8.12 -11.16
CA ASP A 27 5.21 8.16 -12.44
C ASP A 27 5.67 9.59 -12.81
N LYS A 28 6.30 9.74 -13.97
CA LYS A 28 6.79 11.03 -14.47
C LYS A 28 5.69 12.08 -14.72
N GLN A 29 4.42 11.66 -14.80
CA GLN A 29 3.27 12.52 -14.99
C GLN A 29 2.57 12.86 -13.66
N GLY A 30 3.14 12.44 -12.52
CA GLY A 30 2.55 12.65 -11.20
C GLY A 30 1.35 11.74 -10.92
N ARG A 31 1.21 10.64 -11.67
CA ARG A 31 0.12 9.68 -11.51
C ARG A 31 0.55 8.57 -10.55
N LEU A 32 -0.29 8.25 -9.58
CA LEU A 32 0.01 7.18 -8.62
C LEU A 32 -0.31 5.82 -9.24
N ILE A 33 0.71 5.01 -9.48
CA ILE A 33 0.61 3.70 -10.10
C ILE A 33 0.67 2.62 -9.02
N HIS A 34 -0.31 1.72 -8.97
CA HIS A 34 -0.31 0.60 -8.02
C HIS A 34 0.87 -0.34 -8.31
N VAL A 35 1.71 -0.60 -7.31
CA VAL A 35 2.91 -1.45 -7.44
C VAL A 35 2.87 -2.71 -6.57
N GLY A 36 1.80 -2.94 -5.80
CA GLY A 36 1.61 -4.17 -5.05
C GLY A 36 1.07 -3.93 -3.64
N GLN A 37 1.07 -4.99 -2.83
CA GLN A 37 0.44 -4.99 -1.53
C GLN A 37 1.35 -5.60 -0.45
N ALA A 38 1.58 -4.87 0.64
CA ALA A 38 2.39 -5.34 1.77
C ALA A 38 1.50 -5.77 2.94
N GLY A 39 1.41 -7.08 3.17
CA GLY A 39 0.70 -7.67 4.31
C GLY A 39 1.61 -8.03 5.50
N THR A 40 2.92 -8.03 5.34
CA THR A 40 3.87 -8.50 6.36
C THR A 40 4.77 -7.36 6.85
N GLY A 41 5.51 -7.60 7.94
CA GLY A 41 6.42 -6.61 8.54
C GLY A 41 5.80 -5.79 9.68
N PHE A 42 4.60 -6.15 10.12
CA PHE A 42 3.95 -5.53 11.27
C PHE A 42 3.94 -6.48 12.47
N ASP A 43 4.24 -5.94 13.65
CA ASP A 43 3.81 -6.54 14.91
C ASP A 43 2.39 -6.04 15.26
N GLN A 44 1.83 -6.54 16.37
CA GLN A 44 0.48 -6.14 16.80
C GLN A 44 0.36 -4.63 17.11
N LYS A 45 1.43 -4.02 17.62
CA LYS A 45 1.43 -2.58 17.97
C LYS A 45 1.45 -1.74 16.70
N GLY A 46 2.33 -2.06 15.76
CA GLY A 46 2.44 -1.42 14.47
C GLY A 46 1.18 -1.57 13.63
N LEU A 47 0.48 -2.71 13.70
CA LEU A 47 -0.84 -2.86 13.06
C LEU A 47 -1.85 -1.85 13.60
N ARG A 48 -1.96 -1.72 14.93
CA ARG A 48 -2.88 -0.78 15.58
C ARG A 48 -2.55 0.67 15.26
N GLU A 49 -1.27 1.04 15.30
CA GLU A 49 -0.82 2.41 15.02
C GLU A 49 -1.03 2.78 13.56
N MET A 50 -0.70 1.88 12.63
CA MET A 50 -0.98 2.08 11.21
C MET A 50 -2.48 2.19 10.96
N TRP A 51 -3.29 1.34 11.60
CA TRP A 51 -4.75 1.38 11.47
C TRP A 51 -5.34 2.74 11.84
N ALA A 52 -4.93 3.31 12.98
CA ALA A 52 -5.39 4.63 13.41
C ALA A 52 -5.11 5.70 12.34
N ARG A 53 -3.90 5.72 11.77
CA ARG A 53 -3.52 6.67 10.71
C ARG A 53 -4.32 6.45 9.42
N LEU A 54 -4.50 5.19 9.00
CA LEU A 54 -5.28 4.87 7.80
C LEU A 54 -6.73 5.36 7.93
N LYS A 55 -7.34 5.19 9.11
CA LYS A 55 -8.71 5.64 9.38
C LYS A 55 -8.89 7.14 9.25
N GLU A 56 -7.90 7.94 9.65
CA GLU A 56 -7.94 9.41 9.53
C GLU A 56 -7.84 9.87 8.07
N LEU A 57 -7.22 9.05 7.22
CA LEU A 57 -6.96 9.36 5.80
C LEU A 57 -7.96 8.72 4.85
N GLU A 58 -8.97 7.99 5.34
CA GLU A 58 -9.97 7.33 4.50
C GLU A 58 -10.65 8.31 3.53
N THR A 59 -10.87 7.82 2.31
CA THR A 59 -11.53 8.58 1.26
C THR A 59 -12.31 7.67 0.34
N ASN A 60 -13.37 8.22 -0.27
CA ASN A 60 -14.14 7.53 -1.31
C ASN A 60 -13.50 7.68 -2.70
N GLN A 61 -12.46 8.52 -2.84
CA GLN A 61 -11.77 8.74 -4.10
C GLN A 61 -10.62 7.74 -4.25
N ASN A 62 -10.55 7.06 -5.40
CA ASN A 62 -9.40 6.22 -5.73
C ASN A 62 -8.19 7.13 -6.05
N PRO A 63 -7.09 7.08 -5.27
CA PRO A 63 -5.90 7.88 -5.55
C PRO A 63 -5.05 7.29 -6.68
N PHE A 64 -5.26 6.03 -7.04
CA PHE A 64 -4.54 5.37 -8.11
C PHE A 64 -5.08 5.78 -9.47
N TYR A 65 -4.17 6.01 -10.41
CA TYR A 65 -4.53 6.37 -11.79
C TYR A 65 -5.26 5.24 -12.52
N SER A 66 -4.90 3.99 -12.20
CA SER A 66 -5.61 2.79 -12.66
C SER A 66 -6.43 2.18 -11.52
N GLY A 67 -7.26 1.18 -11.85
CA GLY A 67 -7.82 0.31 -10.84
C GLY A 67 -6.73 -0.38 -10.00
N VAL A 68 -7.10 -0.76 -8.78
CA VAL A 68 -6.28 -1.60 -7.91
C VAL A 68 -6.78 -3.02 -8.04
N GLU A 69 -5.89 -3.91 -8.47
CA GLU A 69 -6.16 -5.33 -8.46
C GLU A 69 -5.82 -5.92 -7.09
N ALA A 70 -6.83 -6.50 -6.46
CA ALA A 70 -6.75 -7.05 -5.12
C ALA A 70 -7.72 -8.22 -5.01
N LEU A 71 -7.30 -9.29 -4.33
CA LEU A 71 -8.19 -10.42 -4.01
C LEU A 71 -9.27 -10.05 -3.00
N ARG A 72 -9.05 -8.97 -2.24
CA ARG A 72 -9.93 -8.48 -1.18
C ARG A 72 -10.34 -7.05 -1.47
N LYS A 73 -11.46 -6.64 -0.89
CA LYS A 73 -11.97 -5.27 -1.03
C LYS A 73 -10.93 -4.26 -0.56
N VAL A 74 -10.71 -3.24 -1.38
CA VAL A 74 -9.78 -2.16 -1.11
C VAL A 74 -10.55 -0.96 -0.55
N HIS A 75 -10.03 -0.40 0.52
CA HIS A 75 -10.43 0.89 1.07
C HIS A 75 -9.33 1.91 0.73
N PHE A 76 -9.73 3.03 0.14
CA PHE A 76 -8.78 4.05 -0.29
C PHE A 76 -8.47 5.03 0.83
N VAL A 77 -7.22 5.49 0.85
CA VAL A 77 -6.77 6.56 1.72
C VAL A 77 -6.12 7.68 0.89
N LYS A 78 -6.10 8.89 1.43
CA LYS A 78 -5.34 9.99 0.83
C LYS A 78 -3.86 9.60 0.74
N PRO A 79 -3.17 9.86 -0.38
CA PRO A 79 -1.80 9.42 -0.63
C PRO A 79 -0.77 10.29 0.11
N GLU A 80 -0.88 10.36 1.43
CA GLU A 80 -0.08 11.25 2.31
C GLU A 80 0.99 10.48 3.10
N LEU A 81 0.86 9.15 3.21
CA LEU A 81 1.82 8.31 3.94
C LEU A 81 2.81 7.67 2.98
N VAL A 82 4.09 7.75 3.31
CA VAL A 82 5.17 7.04 2.63
C VAL A 82 5.70 5.93 3.53
N ALA A 83 5.76 4.72 3.00
CA ALA A 83 6.29 3.54 3.68
C ALA A 83 7.62 3.12 3.07
N GLU A 84 8.55 2.71 3.93
CA GLU A 84 9.73 1.97 3.50
C GLU A 84 9.37 0.49 3.34
N ILE A 85 9.65 -0.05 2.14
CA ILE A 85 9.30 -1.38 1.70
C ILE A 85 10.56 -2.14 1.28
N LYS A 86 10.74 -3.34 1.85
CA LYS A 86 11.66 -4.36 1.33
C LYS A 86 10.90 -5.28 0.38
N PHE A 87 11.50 -5.68 -0.72
CA PHE A 87 10.89 -6.62 -1.68
C PHE A 87 11.99 -7.47 -2.31
N SER A 88 11.63 -8.61 -2.91
CA SER A 88 12.62 -9.53 -3.47
C SER A 88 13.09 -9.11 -4.86
N GLU A 89 12.14 -8.78 -5.74
CA GLU A 89 12.39 -8.36 -7.12
C GLU A 89 11.17 -7.64 -7.71
N TRP A 90 11.37 -6.93 -8.81
CA TRP A 90 10.28 -6.48 -9.65
C TRP A 90 9.76 -7.66 -10.49
N THR A 91 8.45 -7.81 -10.58
CA THR A 91 7.85 -8.72 -11.55
C THR A 91 8.06 -8.16 -12.96
N HIS A 92 8.03 -9.05 -13.96
CA HIS A 92 7.87 -8.63 -15.34
C HIS A 92 6.57 -7.83 -15.50
N GLU A 93 6.52 -6.97 -16.51
CA GLU A 93 5.30 -6.28 -16.88
C GLU A 93 4.21 -7.31 -17.18
N THR A 94 3.10 -7.20 -16.46
CA THR A 94 1.95 -8.07 -16.66
C THR A 94 1.03 -7.42 -17.69
N HIS A 95 0.14 -8.20 -18.30
CA HIS A 95 -0.91 -7.69 -19.18
C HIS A 95 -1.84 -6.68 -18.48
N GLU A 96 -1.79 -6.61 -17.15
CA GLU A 96 -2.70 -5.88 -16.26
C GLU A 96 -2.13 -4.54 -15.77
N GLY A 97 -0.91 -4.19 -16.20
CA GLY A 97 -0.34 -2.85 -16.04
C GLY A 97 0.85 -2.78 -15.08
N GLY A 98 2.01 -2.55 -15.68
CA GLY A 98 3.28 -2.20 -15.03
C GLY A 98 3.91 -3.32 -14.19
N PRO A 99 5.22 -3.23 -13.91
CA PRO A 99 5.89 -4.14 -13.00
C PRO A 99 5.37 -3.96 -11.56
N LYS A 100 5.24 -5.05 -10.81
CA LYS A 100 4.82 -5.07 -9.41
C LYS A 100 5.97 -5.52 -8.51
N LEU A 101 5.85 -5.27 -7.22
CA LEU A 101 6.78 -5.76 -6.22
C LEU A 101 6.46 -7.21 -5.86
N ARG A 102 7.46 -8.09 -5.97
CA ARG A 102 7.34 -9.46 -5.44
C ARG A 102 7.70 -9.47 -3.95
N ALA A 103 6.81 -10.11 -3.17
CA ALA A 103 6.96 -10.29 -1.73
C ALA A 103 7.33 -9.00 -0.95
N PRO A 104 6.55 -7.91 -1.11
CA PRO A 104 6.81 -6.67 -0.38
C PRO A 104 6.53 -6.84 1.12
N VAL A 105 7.42 -6.29 1.93
CA VAL A 105 7.41 -6.32 3.39
C VAL A 105 7.55 -4.88 3.89
N PHE A 106 6.65 -4.48 4.79
CA PHE A 106 6.72 -3.17 5.44
C PHE A 106 7.90 -3.11 6.41
N LEU A 107 8.68 -2.03 6.38
CA LEU A 107 9.77 -1.78 7.32
C LEU A 107 9.47 -0.64 8.29
N GLY A 108 8.72 0.38 7.85
CA GLY A 108 8.41 1.56 8.65
C GLY A 108 7.76 2.66 7.83
N LEU A 109 7.16 3.64 8.52
CA LEU A 109 6.76 4.89 7.88
C LEU A 109 7.98 5.82 7.76
N ARG A 110 8.06 6.54 6.65
CA ARG A 110 9.01 7.62 6.46
C ARG A 110 8.38 8.89 7.02
N HIS A 111 9.06 9.52 7.96
CA HIS A 111 8.60 10.76 8.60
C HIS A 111 9.23 12.02 7.96
N ASP A 112 10.17 11.83 7.02
CA ASP A 112 11.02 12.89 6.46
C ASP A 112 10.56 13.39 5.08
N VAL A 113 9.29 13.24 4.74
CA VAL A 113 8.72 13.86 3.53
C VAL A 113 8.12 15.21 3.90
N THR A 114 9.00 16.21 4.00
CA THR A 114 8.68 17.65 3.99
C THR A 114 9.36 18.31 2.81
#